data_AF-W2PK69-F1
#
_entry.id   AF-W2PK69-F1
#
_cell.length_a   1.000
_cell.length_b   1.000
_cell.length_c   1.000
_cell.angle_alpha   90.00
_cell.angle_beta   90.00
_cell.angle_gamma   90.00
#
_symmetry.space_group_name_H-M   'P 1'
#
loop_
_entity.id
_entity.type
_entity.pdbx_description
1 polymer ?
#
loop_
_entity_poly.entity_id
_entity_poly.type
_entity_poly.pdbx_seq_one_letter_code
_entity_poly.pdbx_strand_id
1 'polypeptide(L)'
;MVTLNFSNFHWCCVVIKVKEKRIYFYDPLNQGPYMNAAVDVATNLKISGLQDYDVIPQNNPLQFDGYSYGVYVCWMFIHKVVPGSPVDTSDKSLTRRRFNLFFYLLTSRLLPFEGPLQQTQLTQATRRKTRRPRAATRRFHRRRSRIKSISKAAAYALASLI
;
A
#
# COMPACT_ATOMS: atom_id res chain seq x y z
N MET A 1 -22.91 4.89 2.05
CA MET A 1 -22.01 4.36 1.00
C MET A 1 -22.86 3.48 0.11
N VAL A 2 -22.69 3.58 -1.21
CA VAL A 2 -23.50 2.84 -2.18
C VAL A 2 -22.56 2.22 -3.22
N THR A 3 -22.65 0.91 -3.40
CA THR A 3 -21.97 0.20 -4.48
C THR A 3 -22.87 0.14 -5.71
N LEU A 4 -22.32 0.40 -6.88
CA LEU A 4 -23.01 0.29 -8.16
C LEU A 4 -22.41 -0.90 -8.91
N ASN A 5 -23.25 -1.84 -9.33
CA ASN A 5 -22.85 -2.99 -10.12
C ASN A 5 -23.41 -2.84 -11.54
N PHE A 6 -22.55 -2.98 -12.55
CA PHE A 6 -22.94 -2.97 -13.95
C PHE A 6 -22.64 -4.33 -14.58
N SER A 7 -23.65 -4.87 -15.27
CA SER A 7 -23.56 -6.14 -16.01
C SER A 7 -23.07 -7.32 -15.17
N ASN A 8 -23.34 -7.31 -13.85
CA ASN A 8 -22.87 -8.33 -12.90
C ASN A 8 -21.34 -8.50 -12.86
N PHE A 9 -20.59 -7.50 -13.32
CA PHE A 9 -19.14 -7.58 -13.49
C PHE A 9 -18.43 -6.34 -12.96
N HIS A 10 -18.80 -5.16 -13.43
CA HIS A 10 -18.07 -3.94 -13.11
C HIS A 10 -18.62 -3.26 -11.87
N TRP A 11 -17.74 -2.77 -10.99
CA TRP A 11 -18.16 -2.11 -9.75
C TRP A 11 -17.63 -0.68 -9.65
N CYS A 12 -18.54 0.25 -9.37
CA CYS A 12 -18.24 1.64 -9.00
C CYS A 12 -18.90 1.96 -7.66
N CYS A 13 -18.73 3.19 -7.16
CA CYS A 13 -19.40 3.59 -5.94
C CYS A 13 -19.71 5.08 -5.81
N VAL A 14 -20.64 5.36 -4.90
CA VAL A 14 -20.99 6.68 -4.40
C VAL A 14 -20.81 6.71 -2.88
N VAL A 15 -20.14 7.74 -2.36
CA VAL A 15 -19.90 7.93 -0.93
C VAL A 15 -20.42 9.29 -0.49
N ILE A 16 -21.40 9.28 0.41
CA ILE A 16 -21.96 10.49 1.02
C ILE A 16 -21.22 10.77 2.33
N LYS A 17 -20.61 11.95 2.42
CA LYS A 17 -19.92 12.48 3.60
C LYS A 17 -20.76 13.59 4.19
N VAL A 18 -21.65 13.21 5.10
CA VAL A 18 -22.68 14.08 5.69
C VAL A 18 -22.10 15.32 6.36
N LYS A 19 -21.09 15.14 7.24
CA LYS A 19 -20.47 16.26 7.97
C LYS A 19 -19.79 17.29 7.07
N GLU A 20 -19.28 16.85 5.93
CA GLU A 20 -18.57 17.71 4.97
C GLU A 20 -19.50 18.23 3.86
N LYS A 21 -20.76 17.79 3.85
CA LYS A 21 -21.73 18.05 2.77
C LYS A 21 -21.17 17.71 1.39
N ARG A 22 -20.64 16.49 1.24
CA ARG A 22 -20.03 16.02 -0.01
C ARG A 22 -20.59 14.68 -0.45
N ILE A 23 -20.76 14.53 -1.75
CA ILE A 23 -21.09 13.29 -2.44
C ILE A 23 -19.92 12.97 -3.38
N TYR A 24 -19.16 11.95 -3.04
CA TYR A 24 -18.09 11.45 -3.90
C TYR A 24 -18.62 10.37 -4.82
N PHE A 25 -18.20 10.36 -6.08
CA PHE A 25 -18.42 9.25 -6.99
C PHE A 25 -17.09 8.75 -7.54
N TYR A 26 -16.99 7.45 -7.78
CA TYR A 26 -15.73 6.80 -8.09
C TYR A 26 -15.94 5.55 -8.94
N ASP A 27 -15.25 5.51 -10.07
CA ASP A 27 -15.03 4.32 -10.87
C ASP A 27 -13.54 3.95 -10.82
N PRO A 28 -13.16 2.75 -10.34
CA PRO A 28 -11.78 2.28 -10.34
C PRO A 28 -11.08 2.35 -11.71
N LEU A 29 -11.82 2.20 -12.81
CA LEU A 29 -11.26 2.26 -14.16
C LEU A 29 -11.43 3.64 -14.84
N ASN A 30 -12.11 4.58 -14.20
CA ASN A 30 -12.45 5.90 -14.75
C ASN A 30 -12.99 5.85 -16.19
N GLN A 31 -13.86 4.88 -16.49
CA GLN A 31 -14.49 4.70 -17.79
C GLN A 31 -15.76 5.54 -17.89
N GLY A 32 -15.91 6.24 -19.02
CA GLY A 32 -17.00 7.18 -19.27
C GLY A 32 -18.39 6.65 -18.94
N PRO A 33 -18.82 5.46 -19.42
CA PRO A 33 -20.16 4.94 -19.17
C PRO A 33 -20.47 4.79 -17.67
N TYR A 34 -19.51 4.27 -16.90
CA TYR A 34 -19.72 4.01 -15.48
C TYR A 34 -19.56 5.26 -14.62
N MET A 35 -18.67 6.16 -15.01
CA MET A 35 -18.56 7.50 -14.40
C MET A 35 -19.84 8.31 -14.61
N ASN A 36 -20.43 8.27 -15.81
CA ASN A 36 -21.70 8.91 -16.11
C ASN A 36 -22.83 8.36 -15.22
N ALA A 37 -22.95 7.04 -15.13
CA ALA A 37 -23.95 6.42 -14.24
C ALA A 37 -23.72 6.79 -12.77
N ALA A 38 -22.46 6.85 -12.30
CA ALA A 38 -22.15 7.21 -10.93
C ALA A 38 -22.44 8.70 -10.62
N VAL A 39 -22.15 9.61 -11.55
CA VAL A 39 -22.48 11.03 -11.39
C VAL A 39 -23.99 11.27 -11.51
N ASP A 40 -24.71 10.51 -12.33
CA ASP A 40 -26.18 10.59 -12.41
C ASP A 40 -26.82 10.20 -11.07
N VAL A 41 -26.35 9.12 -10.46
CA VAL A 41 -26.79 8.73 -9.10
C VAL A 41 -26.45 9.81 -8.08
N ALA A 42 -25.22 10.34 -8.10
CA ALA A 42 -24.80 11.40 -7.18
C ALA A 42 -25.61 12.69 -7.35
N THR A 43 -25.93 13.06 -8.59
CA THR A 43 -26.72 14.24 -8.93
C THR A 43 -28.18 14.06 -8.50
N ASN A 44 -28.76 12.89 -8.73
CA ASN A 44 -30.11 12.57 -8.25
C ASN A 44 -30.21 12.69 -6.73
N LEU A 45 -29.20 12.20 -5.98
CA LEU A 45 -29.14 12.38 -4.52
C LEU A 45 -29.06 13.85 -4.11
N LYS A 46 -28.26 14.66 -4.82
CA LYS A 46 -28.17 16.11 -4.59
C LYS A 46 -29.53 16.78 -4.76
N ILE A 47 -30.19 16.61 -5.90
CA ILE A 47 -31.45 17.32 -6.19
C ILE A 47 -32.62 16.83 -5.32
N SER A 48 -32.62 15.57 -4.90
CA SER A 48 -33.73 14.94 -4.16
C SER A 48 -33.72 15.22 -2.66
N GLY A 49 -32.68 15.85 -2.09
CA GLY A 49 -32.64 16.13 -0.66
C GLY A 49 -31.28 16.53 -0.07
N LEU A 50 -30.22 16.58 -0.88
CA LEU A 50 -28.88 17.00 -0.47
C LEU A 50 -28.43 18.22 -1.28
N GLN A 51 -29.32 19.21 -1.46
CA GLN A 51 -29.14 20.29 -2.44
C GLN A 51 -27.89 21.14 -2.17
N ASP A 52 -27.50 21.25 -0.90
CA ASP A 52 -26.33 21.99 -0.43
C ASP A 52 -25.03 21.16 -0.42
N TYR A 53 -25.04 19.94 -0.96
CA TYR A 53 -23.86 19.07 -1.03
C TYR A 53 -23.08 19.27 -2.33
N ASP A 54 -21.75 19.19 -2.26
CA ASP A 54 -20.88 19.17 -3.43
C ASP A 54 -20.77 17.76 -4.03
N VAL A 55 -20.91 17.64 -5.35
CA VAL A 55 -20.69 16.37 -6.08
C VAL A 55 -19.26 16.36 -6.62
N ILE A 56 -18.45 15.39 -6.20
CA ILE A 56 -17.00 15.41 -6.40
C ILE A 56 -16.52 14.09 -7.04
N PRO A 57 -15.91 14.11 -8.23
CA PRO A 57 -15.31 12.92 -8.82
C PRO A 57 -14.10 12.47 -8.01
N GLN A 58 -13.82 11.17 -8.01
CA GLN A 58 -12.58 10.59 -7.52
C GLN A 58 -11.90 9.85 -8.66
N ASN A 59 -10.58 10.01 -8.76
CA ASN A 59 -9.75 9.43 -9.81
C ASN A 59 -8.44 8.84 -9.28
N ASN A 60 -8.27 8.74 -7.95
CA ASN A 60 -7.06 8.23 -7.35
C ASN A 60 -7.42 7.30 -6.16
N PRO A 61 -6.94 6.06 -6.17
CA PRO A 61 -6.09 5.41 -7.17
C PRO A 61 -6.89 4.93 -8.39
N LEU A 62 -6.25 4.76 -9.54
CA LEU A 62 -6.82 4.03 -10.68
C LEU A 62 -6.40 2.56 -10.62
N GLN A 63 -7.31 1.70 -11.01
CA GLN A 63 -7.05 0.29 -11.18
C GLN A 63 -6.27 0.04 -12.46
N PHE A 64 -5.32 -0.90 -12.39
CA PHE A 64 -4.48 -1.29 -13.53
C PHE A 64 -4.62 -2.76 -13.95
N ASP A 65 -5.27 -3.61 -13.14
CA ASP A 65 -5.26 -5.07 -13.32
C ASP A 65 -6.53 -5.68 -13.95
N GLY A 66 -7.60 -4.90 -14.12
CA GLY A 66 -8.86 -5.34 -14.75
C GLY A 66 -9.79 -6.24 -13.91
N TYR A 67 -9.39 -6.69 -12.71
CA TYR A 67 -10.23 -7.57 -11.87
C TYR A 67 -10.34 -7.18 -10.38
N SER A 68 -9.66 -6.12 -9.93
CA SER A 68 -9.71 -5.62 -8.56
C SER A 68 -10.73 -4.51 -8.28
N TYR A 69 -11.67 -4.20 -9.17
CA TYR A 69 -12.63 -3.10 -8.98
C TYR A 69 -13.32 -3.12 -7.60
N GLY A 70 -13.68 -4.31 -7.10
CA GLY A 70 -14.29 -4.48 -5.78
C GLY A 70 -13.36 -4.08 -4.63
N VAL A 71 -12.06 -4.41 -4.75
CA VAL A 71 -11.04 -4.02 -3.77
C VAL A 71 -10.85 -2.49 -3.75
N TYR A 72 -10.85 -1.86 -4.93
CA TYR A 72 -10.73 -0.41 -5.06
C TYR A 72 -11.97 0.32 -4.51
N VAL A 73 -13.18 -0.21 -4.72
CA VAL A 73 -14.41 0.29 -4.11
C VAL A 73 -14.37 0.16 -2.59
N CYS A 74 -13.96 -0.99 -2.05
CA CYS A 74 -13.76 -1.16 -0.60
C CYS A 74 -12.71 -0.20 -0.04
N TRP A 75 -11.61 0.01 -0.77
CA TRP A 75 -10.59 1.00 -0.41
C TRP A 75 -11.19 2.41 -0.34
N MET A 76 -12.01 2.81 -1.32
CA MET A 76 -12.64 4.13 -1.33
C MET A 76 -13.50 4.34 -0.08
N PHE A 77 -14.26 3.33 0.34
CA PHE A 77 -15.05 3.39 1.56
C PHE A 77 -14.19 3.58 2.80
N ILE A 78 -13.15 2.77 2.96
CA ILE A 78 -12.22 2.85 4.10
C ILE A 78 -11.51 4.20 4.13
N HIS A 79 -11.00 4.65 2.98
CA HIS A 79 -10.26 5.90 2.85
C HIS A 79 -11.11 7.13 3.21
N LYS A 80 -12.43 7.08 2.96
CA LYS A 80 -13.33 8.18 3.34
C LYS A 80 -13.66 8.18 4.84
N VAL A 81 -13.57 7.06 5.55
CA VAL A 81 -13.88 6.99 7.00
C VAL A 81 -12.65 7.01 7.90
N VAL A 82 -11.49 6.58 7.41
CA VAL A 82 -10.23 6.56 8.16
C VAL A 82 -9.29 7.65 7.62
N PRO A 83 -9.14 8.79 8.31
CA PRO A 83 -8.19 9.83 7.93
C PRO A 83 -6.76 9.28 7.86
N GLY A 84 -6.00 9.68 6.85
CA GLY A 84 -4.60 9.26 6.69
C GLY A 84 -4.42 7.80 6.28
N SER A 85 -5.48 7.11 5.86
CA SER A 85 -5.37 5.74 5.35
C SER A 85 -4.36 5.67 4.18
N PRO A 86 -3.38 4.75 4.20
CA PRO A 86 -2.40 4.62 3.13
C PRO A 86 -3.04 4.32 1.77
N VAL A 87 -2.58 5.03 0.74
CA VAL A 87 -2.89 4.79 -0.67
C VAL A 87 -1.88 3.81 -1.27
N ASP A 88 -1.53 2.74 -0.54
CA ASP A 88 -0.73 1.67 -1.14
C ASP A 88 -1.64 0.79 -1.99
N THR A 89 -1.46 0.90 -3.30
CA THR A 89 -2.07 0.09 -4.36
C THR A 89 -1.06 -0.66 -5.21
N SER A 90 0.15 -0.93 -4.68
CA SER A 90 1.09 -1.85 -5.32
C SER A 90 0.50 -3.27 -5.48
N ASP A 91 1.03 -4.08 -6.40
CA ASP A 91 0.60 -5.48 -6.58
C ASP A 91 0.61 -6.29 -5.27
N LYS A 92 1.64 -6.06 -4.46
CA LYS A 92 1.80 -6.72 -3.15
C LYS A 92 0.67 -6.33 -2.20
N SER A 93 0.32 -5.04 -2.15
CA SER A 93 -0.75 -4.56 -1.27
C SER A 93 -2.12 -4.98 -1.77
N LEU A 94 -2.37 -4.99 -3.09
CA LEU A 94 -3.61 -5.53 -3.66
C LEU A 94 -3.78 -7.02 -3.35
N THR A 95 -2.72 -7.82 -3.52
CA THR A 95 -2.74 -9.25 -3.17
C THR A 95 -3.09 -9.44 -1.68
N ARG A 96 -2.44 -8.68 -0.79
CA ARG A 96 -2.74 -8.70 0.65
C ARG A 96 -4.19 -8.28 0.93
N ARG A 97 -4.69 -7.22 0.29
CA ARG A 97 -6.07 -6.72 0.46
C ARG A 97 -7.10 -7.76 0.01
N ARG A 98 -6.88 -8.42 -1.13
CA ARG A 98 -7.74 -9.52 -1.61
C ARG A 98 -7.78 -10.67 -0.60
N PHE A 99 -6.62 -11.09 -0.10
CA PHE A 99 -6.54 -12.13 0.92
C PHE A 99 -7.26 -11.71 2.21
N ASN A 100 -7.04 -10.50 2.71
CA ASN A 100 -7.70 -10.00 3.91
C ASN A 100 -9.23 -9.96 3.75
N LEU A 101 -9.72 -9.51 2.59
CA LEU A 101 -11.14 -9.47 2.28
C LEU A 101 -11.72 -10.89 2.22
N PHE A 102 -11.04 -11.81 1.52
CA PHE A 102 -11.44 -13.21 1.43
C PHE A 102 -11.48 -13.89 2.82
N PHE A 103 -10.44 -13.69 3.63
CA PHE A 103 -10.38 -14.19 5.00
C PHE A 103 -11.53 -13.64 5.85
N TYR A 104 -11.82 -12.33 5.75
CA TYR A 104 -12.93 -11.72 6.46
C TYR A 104 -14.28 -12.31 6.02
N LEU A 105 -14.51 -12.49 4.71
CA LEU A 105 -15.74 -13.09 4.20
C LEU A 105 -15.94 -14.52 4.70
N LEU A 106 -14.86 -15.30 4.78
CA LEU A 106 -14.94 -16.69 5.25
C LEU A 106 -15.10 -16.82 6.77
N THR A 107 -14.47 -15.93 7.54
CA THR A 107 -14.31 -16.13 8.98
C THR A 107 -15.07 -15.12 9.83
N SER A 108 -15.57 -14.05 9.21
CA SER A 108 -16.09 -12.84 9.89
C SER A 108 -15.08 -12.21 10.86
N ARG A 109 -13.77 -12.45 10.67
CA ARG A 109 -12.68 -11.91 11.51
C ARG A 109 -11.77 -11.01 10.69
N LEU A 110 -11.36 -9.90 11.29
CA LEU A 110 -10.36 -9.01 10.70
C LEU A 110 -8.96 -9.47 11.10
N LEU A 111 -8.05 -9.51 10.13
CA LEU A 111 -6.64 -9.74 10.42
C LEU A 111 -6.02 -8.49 11.08
N PRO A 112 -5.12 -8.65 12.06
CA PRO A 112 -4.42 -7.53 12.66
C PRO A 112 -3.69 -6.70 11.60
N PHE A 113 -3.79 -5.38 11.71
CA PHE A 113 -3.04 -4.46 10.87
C PHE A 113 -1.58 -4.42 11.34
N GLU A 114 -0.66 -4.98 10.56
CA GLU A 114 0.78 -4.83 10.80
C GLU A 114 1.24 -3.47 10.26
N GLY A 115 1.28 -2.46 11.13
CA GLY A 115 1.83 -1.15 10.79
C GLY A 115 3.37 -1.16 10.65
N PRO A 116 3.97 -0.08 10.11
CA PRO A 116 5.42 0.05 9.92
C PRO A 116 6.26 -0.14 11.20
N LEU A 117 5.66 -0.02 12.39
CA LEU A 117 6.32 -0.28 13.67
C LEU A 117 6.72 -1.75 13.87
N GLN A 118 5.95 -2.71 13.34
CA GLN A 118 6.30 -4.14 13.45
C GLN A 118 7.41 -4.57 12.49
N GLN A 119 7.50 -3.95 11.31
CA GLN A 119 8.57 -4.22 10.36
C GLN A 119 9.93 -3.76 10.93
N THR A 120 9.95 -2.67 11.69
CA THR A 120 11.15 -2.20 12.40
C THR A 120 11.61 -3.20 13.47
N GLN A 121 10.67 -3.80 14.22
CA GLN A 121 10.99 -4.80 15.24
C GLN A 121 11.45 -6.14 14.65
N LEU A 122 10.85 -6.61 13.56
CA LEU A 122 11.33 -7.83 12.87
C LEU A 122 12.72 -7.63 12.27
N THR A 123 13.00 -6.45 11.71
CA THR A 123 14.32 -6.15 11.12
C THR A 123 15.40 -6.04 12.21
N GLN A 124 15.07 -5.45 13.36
CA GLN A 124 15.96 -5.39 14.52
C GLN A 124 16.16 -6.76 15.20
N ALA A 125 15.12 -7.59 15.29
CA ALA A 125 15.22 -8.96 15.80
C ALA A 125 16.10 -9.84 14.90
N THR A 126 15.98 -9.69 13.57
CA THR A 126 16.84 -10.38 12.59
C THR A 126 18.29 -9.88 12.63
N ARG A 127 18.51 -8.57 12.86
CA ARG A 127 19.85 -7.99 13.10
C ARG A 127 20.47 -8.46 14.42
N ARG A 128 19.69 -8.66 15.48
CA ARG A 128 20.18 -9.21 16.76
C ARG A 128 20.52 -10.70 16.64
N LYS A 129 19.76 -11.48 15.88
CA LYS A 129 20.07 -12.91 15.62
C LYS A 129 21.31 -13.14 14.75
N THR A 130 21.73 -12.16 13.94
CA THR A 130 22.90 -12.28 13.03
C THR A 130 24.21 -11.74 13.61
N ARG A 131 24.23 -11.12 14.80
CA ARG A 131 25.49 -10.81 15.49
C ARG A 131 26.06 -12.09 16.12
N ARG A 132 27.03 -12.71 15.45
CA ARG A 132 27.93 -13.68 16.09
C ARG A 132 28.53 -13.07 17.36
N PRO A 133 28.59 -13.80 18.50
CA PRO A 133 29.28 -13.31 19.69
C PRO A 133 30.76 -13.08 19.36
N ARG A 134 31.30 -11.92 19.77
CA ARG A 134 32.74 -11.64 19.69
C ARG A 134 33.45 -12.66 20.58
N ALA A 135 34.28 -13.51 19.98
CA ALA A 135 35.16 -14.39 20.72
C ALA A 135 36.07 -13.55 21.64
N ALA A 136 36.08 -13.88 22.93
CA ALA A 136 36.99 -13.28 23.89
C ALA A 136 38.42 -13.73 23.58
N THR A 137 39.21 -12.88 22.95
CA THR A 137 40.62 -13.16 22.69
C THR A 137 41.38 -13.12 24.02
N ARG A 138 41.71 -14.29 24.56
CA ARG A 138 42.68 -14.45 25.66
C ARG A 138 44.01 -13.82 25.22
N ARG A 139 44.48 -12.82 25.98
CA ARG A 139 45.83 -12.25 25.84
C ARG A 139 46.86 -13.33 26.13
N PHE A 140 47.64 -13.71 25.11
CA PHE A 140 48.91 -14.39 25.30
C PHE A 140 50.04 -13.45 24.92
N HIS A 141 50.89 -13.13 25.90
CA HIS A 141 52.17 -12.45 25.72
C HIS A 141 53.20 -13.46 25.23
N ARG A 142 53.84 -13.23 24.06
CA ARG A 142 55.31 -13.27 23.95
C ARG A 142 55.87 -12.83 22.59
N ARG A 143 56.83 -11.91 22.72
CA ARG A 143 58.09 -11.69 21.97
C ARG A 143 58.09 -11.38 20.45
N ARG A 144 58.65 -10.19 20.22
CA ARG A 144 59.19 -9.62 18.98
C ARG A 144 60.12 -10.59 18.23
N SER A 145 59.99 -10.60 16.90
CA SER A 145 61.15 -10.56 15.99
C SER A 145 60.76 -9.76 14.74
N ARG A 146 61.75 -9.03 14.23
CA ARG A 146 61.68 -7.90 13.31
C ARG A 146 62.36 -8.35 12.03
N ILE A 147 61.67 -8.40 10.89
CA ILE A 147 62.32 -8.45 9.58
C ILE A 147 61.62 -7.46 8.65
N LYS A 148 62.44 -6.55 8.11
CA LYS A 148 62.13 -5.51 7.12
C LYS A 148 61.93 -6.18 5.75
N SER A 149 61.11 -5.62 4.86
CA SER A 149 61.60 -4.80 3.73
C SER A 149 60.53 -4.53 2.65
N ILE A 150 60.60 -3.29 2.15
CA ILE A 150 60.42 -2.84 0.75
C ILE A 150 59.00 -2.57 0.23
N SER A 151 58.98 -1.51 -0.57
CA SER A 151 57.94 -0.56 -0.91
C SER A 151 57.52 -0.62 -2.37
N LYS A 152 56.32 -0.06 -2.63
CA LYS A 152 55.87 0.68 -3.83
C LYS A 152 55.71 -0.06 -5.17
N ALA A 153 54.60 0.32 -5.82
CA ALA A 153 54.36 0.46 -7.27
C ALA A 153 53.46 -0.59 -7.94
N ALA A 154 52.76 -0.11 -8.99
CA ALA A 154 51.70 -0.71 -9.81
C ALA A 154 50.30 -0.65 -9.15
N ALA A 155 49.42 0.34 -9.36
CA ALA A 155 49.10 1.13 -10.55
C ALA A 155 48.70 0.28 -11.78
N TYR A 156 47.63 0.72 -12.45
CA TYR A 156 46.90 0.18 -13.61
C TYR A 156 45.77 -0.81 -13.27
N ALA A 157 44.48 -0.46 -13.37
CA ALA A 157 43.67 0.04 -14.50
C ALA A 157 43.23 -1.07 -15.46
N LEU A 158 41.91 -1.33 -15.49
CA LEU A 158 41.07 -1.89 -16.58
C LEU A 158 39.66 -2.04 -15.95
N ALA A 159 38.70 -1.12 -16.10
CA ALA A 159 38.04 -0.66 -17.33
C ALA A 159 37.48 -1.82 -18.17
N SER A 160 36.17 -2.04 -18.02
CA SER A 160 35.20 -2.38 -19.08
C SER A 160 35.16 -3.81 -19.66
N LEU A 161 33.92 -4.21 -20.02
CA LEU A 161 33.41 -5.45 -20.66
C LEU A 161 33.08 -6.55 -19.64
N ILE A 162 31.82 -6.96 -19.41
CA ILE A 162 30.62 -7.10 -20.26
C ILE A 162 29.37 -6.68 -19.47
#